data_AF-A0A2V9V8I8-F1
#
_entry.id   AF-A0A2V9V8I8-F1
#
_cell.length_a   1.000
_cell.length_b   1.000
_cell.length_c   1.000
_cell.angle_alpha   90.00
_cell.angle_beta   90.00
_cell.angle_gamma   90.00
#
_symmetry.space_group_name_H-M   'P 1'
#
loop_
_entity.id
_entity.type
_entity.pdbx_description
1 polymer ?
#
loop_
_entity_poly.entity_id
_entity_poly.type
_entity_poly.pdbx_seq_one_letter_code
_entity_poly.pdbx_strand_id
1 'polypeptide(L)' 'MATQTRKSSMDNLQLEREARELSDLAKSVPLDIEQVKRGLLPKDTVEKLKRIEKLSKHLRGELAP' A
#
# COMPACT_ATOMS: atom_id res chain seq x y z
N MET A 1 -3.29 -12.59 25.98
CA MET A 1 -1.92 -13.13 26.13
C MET A 1 -1.05 -12.43 25.11
N ALA A 2 -0.01 -11.72 25.55
CA ALA A 2 0.87 -10.94 24.69
C ALA A 2 2.07 -11.82 24.25
N THR A 3 2.30 -11.91 22.95
CA THR A 3 3.46 -12.56 22.32
C THR A 3 3.80 -11.69 21.11
N GLN A 4 5.02 -11.25 20.78
CA GLN A 4 6.37 -11.55 21.24
C GLN A 4 7.26 -10.40 20.72
N THR A 5 7.86 -9.62 21.62
CA THR A 5 8.56 -8.37 21.32
C THR A 5 10.08 -8.60 21.28
N ARG A 6 10.67 -8.99 20.13
CA ARG A 6 12.15 -8.86 19.86
C ARG A 6 12.55 -8.71 18.37
N LYS A 7 11.63 -8.84 17.41
CA LYS A 7 11.82 -8.48 15.98
C LYS A 7 11.37 -7.03 15.66
N SER A 8 11.15 -6.25 16.71
CA SER A 8 10.02 -5.34 16.85
C SER A 8 10.26 -3.87 16.47
N SER A 9 11.45 -3.48 16.01
CA SER A 9 11.71 -2.09 15.59
C SER A 9 11.88 -1.96 14.07
N MET A 10 12.60 -2.89 13.45
CA MET A 10 12.76 -2.93 11.99
C MET A 10 11.43 -3.25 11.29
N ASP A 11 10.66 -4.21 11.83
CA ASP A 11 9.34 -4.56 11.30
C ASP A 11 8.37 -3.37 11.42
N ASN A 12 8.39 -2.64 12.55
CA ASN A 12 7.54 -1.45 12.73
C ASN A 12 7.91 -0.30 11.78
N LEU A 13 9.21 -0.01 11.59
CA LEU A 13 9.64 1.02 10.63
C LEU A 13 9.29 0.64 9.19
N GLN A 14 9.35 -0.65 8.84
CA GLN A 14 8.92 -1.13 7.53
C GLN A 14 7.40 -1.00 7.36
N LEU A 15 6.62 -1.42 8.35
CA LEU A 15 5.16 -1.28 8.36
C LEU A 15 4.73 0.19 8.23
N GLU A 16 5.39 1.11 8.94
CA GLU A 16 5.13 2.54 8.81
C GLU A 16 5.43 3.07 7.40
N ARG A 17 6.54 2.63 6.79
CA ARG A 17 6.90 3.00 5.41
C ARG A 17 5.89 2.47 4.41
N GLU A 18 5.51 1.21 4.55
CA GLU A 18 4.53 0.55 3.68
C GLU A 18 3.15 1.17 3.80
N ALA A 19 2.71 1.53 5.01
CA ALA A 19 1.45 2.25 5.24
C ALA A 19 1.47 3.65 4.59
N ARG A 20 2.61 4.33 4.65
CA ARG A 20 2.80 5.65 4.02
C ARG A 20 2.78 5.53 2.49
N GLU A 21 3.51 4.55 1.95
CA GLU A 21 3.51 4.23 0.52
C GLU A 21 2.09 3.89 0.03
N LEU A 22 1.36 3.04 0.76
CA LEU A 22 -0.03 2.71 0.45
C LEU A 22 -0.90 3.97 0.36
N SER A 23 -0.79 4.86 1.36
CA SER A 23 -1.56 6.11 1.39
C SER A 23 -1.27 6.99 0.19
N ASP A 24 0.01 7.17 -0.16
CA ASP A 24 0.41 8.05 -1.24
C ASP A 24 0.01 7.50 -2.62
N LEU A 25 0.14 6.18 -2.83
CA LEU A 25 -0.35 5.53 -4.04
C LEU A 25 -1.87 5.67 -4.14
N ALA A 26 -2.62 5.39 -3.06
CA ALA A 26 -4.08 5.49 -3.04
C ALA A 26 -4.58 6.91 -3.32
N LYS A 27 -3.93 7.95 -2.77
CA LYS A 27 -4.26 9.37 -3.06
C LYS A 27 -4.11 9.74 -4.53
N SER A 28 -3.23 9.05 -5.27
CA SER A 28 -3.01 9.33 -6.69
C SER A 28 -4.00 8.62 -7.62
N VAL A 29 -4.73 7.61 -7.14
CA VAL A 29 -5.70 6.84 -7.94
C VAL A 29 -6.81 7.73 -8.52
N PRO A 30 -7.45 8.66 -7.79
CA PRO A 30 -8.46 9.55 -8.36
C PRO A 30 -7.99 10.29 -9.61
N LEU A 31 -6.74 10.78 -9.62
CA LEU A 31 -6.16 11.47 -10.77
C LEU A 31 -5.97 10.53 -11.97
N ASP A 32 -5.53 9.29 -11.74
CA ASP A 32 -5.42 8.29 -12.80
C ASP A 32 -6.81 7.98 -13.39
N ILE A 33 -7.85 7.90 -12.55
CA ILE A 33 -9.23 7.68 -13.00
C ILE A 33 -9.75 8.86 -13.82
N GLU A 34 -9.41 10.10 -13.46
CA GLU A 34 -9.75 11.28 -14.28
C GLU A 34 -9.10 11.23 -15.66
N GLN A 35 -7.85 10.76 -15.75
CA GLN A 35 -7.18 10.56 -17.04
C GLN A 35 -7.84 9.45 -17.85
N VAL A 36 -8.20 8.33 -17.21
CA VAL A 36 -8.92 7.21 -17.85
C VAL A 36 -10.25 7.68 -18.42
N LYS A 37 -11.00 8.50 -17.66
CA LYS A 37 -12.25 9.12 -18.13
C LYS A 37 -12.05 9.98 -19.39
N ARG A 38 -10.87 10.54 -19.59
CA ARG A 38 -10.48 11.31 -20.79
C ARG A 38 -9.92 10.44 -21.92
N GLY A 39 -9.97 9.11 -21.78
CA GLY A 39 -9.45 8.16 -22.77
C GLY A 39 -7.94 7.93 -22.67
N LEU A 40 -7.29 8.39 -21.61
CA LEU A 40 -5.86 8.21 -21.37
C LEU A 40 -5.68 7.21 -20.22
N LEU A 41 -5.10 6.04 -20.49
CA LEU A 41 -4.69 5.13 -19.43
C LEU A 41 -3.18 5.34 -19.14
N PRO A 42 -2.81 5.97 -18.01
CA PRO A 42 -1.41 6.04 -17.63
C PRO A 42 -0.85 4.62 -17.47
N LYS A 43 0.30 4.35 -18.09
CA LYS A 43 0.92 3.00 -18.09
C LYS A 43 1.12 2.45 -16.68
N ASP A 44 1.39 3.34 -15.74
CA ASP A 44 1.70 2.99 -14.34
C ASP A 44 0.45 2.78 -13.47
N THR A 45 -0.76 3.08 -13.96
CA THR A 45 -2.01 2.93 -13.19
C THR A 45 -2.21 1.49 -12.73
N VAL A 46 -2.01 0.52 -13.63
CA VAL A 46 -2.20 -0.90 -13.32
C VAL A 46 -1.15 -1.38 -12.32
N GLU A 47 0.12 -1.00 -12.49
CA GLU A 47 1.20 -1.38 -11.58
C GLU A 47 1.03 -0.77 -10.20
N LYS A 48 0.57 0.49 -10.13
CA LYS A 48 0.19 1.16 -8.89
C LYS A 48 -0.91 0.41 -8.16
N LEU A 49 -1.98 -0.01 -8.83
CA LEU A 49 -3.05 -0.79 -8.23
C LEU A 49 -2.55 -2.13 -7.69
N LYS A 50 -1.70 -2.85 -8.44
CA LYS A 50 -1.06 -4.09 -7.95
C LYS A 50 -0.21 -3.84 -6.70
N ARG A 51 0.52 -2.72 -6.67
CA ARG A 51 1.33 -2.34 -5.50
C ARG A 51 0.46 -2.05 -4.28
N ILE A 52 -0.65 -1.33 -4.45
CA ILE A 52 -1.63 -1.08 -3.38
C ILE A 52 -2.19 -2.40 -2.84
N GLU A 53 -2.55 -3.35 -3.71
CA GLU A 53 -3.06 -4.66 -3.30
C GLU A 53 -2.02 -5.43 -2.46
N LYS A 54 -0.76 -5.45 -2.92
CA LYS A 54 0.33 -6.13 -2.23
C LYS A 54 0.58 -5.55 -0.83
N LEU A 55 0.68 -4.21 -0.73
CA LEU A 55 0.88 -3.52 0.54
C LEU A 55 -0.31 -3.75 1.49
N SER A 56 -1.54 -3.66 0.99
CA SER A 56 -2.74 -3.90 1.80
C SER A 56 -2.77 -5.32 2.37
N LYS A 57 -2.43 -6.32 1.54
CA LYS A 57 -2.36 -7.73 1.97
C LYS A 57 -1.30 -7.95 3.03
N HIS A 58 -0.12 -7.38 2.86
CA HIS A 58 0.98 -7.52 3.82
C HIS A 58 0.62 -6.86 5.16
N LEU A 59 0.22 -5.59 5.15
CA LEU A 59 -0.19 -4.86 6.37
C LEU A 59 -1.30 -5.59 7.12
N ARG A 60 -2.30 -6.12 6.41
CA ARG A 60 -3.37 -6.92 7.03
C ARG A 60 -2.82 -8.21 7.66
N GLY A 61 -1.93 -8.92 6.98
CA GLY A 61 -1.33 -10.16 7.51
C GLY A 61 -0.50 -9.93 8.77
N GLU A 62 0.17 -8.77 8.86
CA GLU A 62 0.96 -8.41 10.04
C GLU A 62 0.09 -7.91 11.21
N LEU A 63 -1.04 -7.25 10.93
CA LEU A 63 -1.99 -6.77 11.95
C LEU A 63 -2.97 -7.86 12.43
N ALA A 64 -3.32 -8.78 11.55
CA ALA A 64 -4.26 -9.88 11.79
C ALA A 64 -3.69 -11.18 11.18
N PRO A 65 -2.72 -11.81 11.86
CA PRO A 65 -2.11 -13.06 11.42
C PRO A 65 -3.09 -14.24 11.42
#